data_AF-A0A414FA21-F1
#
_entry.id   AF-A0A414FA21-F1
#
_cell.length_a   1.000
_cell.length_b   1.000
_cell.length_c   1.000
_cell.angle_alpha   90.00
_cell.angle_beta   90.00
_cell.angle_gamma   90.00
#
_symmetry.space_group_name_H-M   'P 1'
#
loop_
_entity.id
_entity.type
_entity.pdbx_description
1 polymer ?
#
loop_
_entity_poly.entity_id
_entity_poly.type
_entity_poly.pdbx_seq_one_letter_code
_entity_poly.pdbx_strand_id
1 'polypeptide(L)'
;MEVSPDSALSILESISSPQKLSRADRALYALLLTQARHKNYVPLDDDSLIKTAVDYYGDRDKSLRAAQAHYYWGATYRDMGRTSFAVEEYLKAIRLMPEQNEFLAMIYDNLAECYEEEDLDDVAMEAYRKAYQILKGGSEQAYPLRGIANVYFSQSDRDSALCYYQKALDYALVVQDSNLIGPLYHDLAMVYYEEEDYIQADKYISKAIIALGQDRSANACLLKAKIMFNLNELDSASYYFSKDIDLFDIYGKAVCYDGMYQVAKKREEWRTAMENMDAYKTFYDSIQVLTDNEELKRLMDKHQIEEHKRILSQRTKTLVISLVSVFLSLTIICVFCFMWNDRRRKKRYIALQQELTQKRVDTMLLKEESSASNKEHKMSKLREQQLKLCISMFQSTDCYNKLETFEKSTPKQLLAMRGLRVDMRIAICEAFVDVMVNLKECCPSLTNDDLFYCILSSLHCSKTVIMELMNTTSDALKTRKNRIKNKMGTYLFEQVFNIDNL
;
A
#
# COMPACT_ATOMS: atom_id res chain seq x y z
N MET A 1 37.75 4.43 -1.24
CA MET A 1 36.63 4.14 -2.16
C MET A 1 35.55 5.20 -2.07
N GLU A 2 34.87 5.38 -0.92
CA GLU A 2 33.81 6.38 -0.80
C GLU A 2 34.30 7.83 -0.79
N VAL A 3 35.45 8.10 -0.16
CA VAL A 3 35.98 9.48 -0.01
C VAL A 3 36.96 9.87 -1.11
N SER A 4 37.77 8.92 -1.58
CA SER A 4 38.82 9.15 -2.60
C SER A 4 38.85 7.95 -3.55
N PRO A 5 37.95 7.92 -4.56
CA PRO A 5 37.87 6.81 -5.51
C PRO A 5 39.07 6.76 -6.45
N ASP A 6 39.67 7.90 -6.79
CA ASP A 6 40.88 8.07 -7.61
C ASP A 6 42.11 7.38 -6.99
N SER A 7 42.34 7.64 -5.70
CA SER A 7 43.42 7.02 -4.92
C SER A 7 43.18 5.52 -4.78
N ALA A 8 41.92 5.11 -4.59
CA ALA A 8 41.56 3.71 -4.53
C ALA A 8 41.81 3.00 -5.87
N LEU A 9 41.48 3.64 -6.99
CA LEU A 9 41.75 3.12 -8.34
C LEU A 9 43.25 2.91 -8.54
N SER A 10 44.08 3.91 -8.23
CA SER A 10 45.54 3.82 -8.34
C SER A 10 46.13 2.66 -7.53
N ILE A 11 45.65 2.46 -6.29
CA ILE A 11 46.08 1.35 -5.44
C ILE A 11 45.69 0.00 -6.06
N LEU A 12 44.46 -0.13 -6.53
CA LEU A 12 43.97 -1.38 -7.12
C LEU A 12 44.74 -1.72 -8.41
N GLU A 13 44.99 -0.73 -9.27
CA GLU A 13 45.76 -0.92 -10.50
C GLU A 13 47.24 -1.26 -10.25
N SER A 14 47.78 -0.89 -9.09
CA SER A 14 49.16 -1.25 -8.70
C SER A 14 49.37 -2.73 -8.37
N ILE A 15 48.29 -3.51 -8.23
CA ILE A 15 48.36 -4.95 -7.93
C ILE A 15 48.81 -5.70 -9.19
N SER A 16 50.09 -6.06 -9.25
CA SER A 16 50.75 -6.63 -10.43
C SER A 16 50.40 -8.10 -10.75
N SER A 17 49.78 -8.82 -9.82
CA SER A 17 49.46 -10.24 -10.00
C SER A 17 48.13 -10.64 -9.33
N PRO A 18 46.98 -10.06 -9.74
CA PRO A 18 45.67 -10.37 -9.16
C PRO A 18 45.28 -11.85 -9.36
N GLN A 19 45.88 -12.52 -10.35
CA GLN A 19 45.69 -13.95 -10.61
C GLN A 19 46.30 -14.86 -9.52
N LYS A 20 47.21 -14.35 -8.68
CA LYS A 20 47.79 -15.09 -7.55
C LYS A 20 46.98 -14.95 -6.26
N LEU A 21 46.00 -14.05 -6.23
CA LEU A 21 45.11 -13.86 -5.09
C LEU A 21 44.25 -15.11 -4.87
N SER A 22 43.86 -15.32 -3.60
CA SER A 22 42.87 -16.33 -3.24
C SER A 22 41.57 -16.08 -4.01
N ARG A 23 40.70 -17.09 -4.14
CA ARG A 23 39.42 -16.93 -4.84
C ARG A 23 38.57 -15.80 -4.23
N ALA A 24 38.59 -15.67 -2.90
CA ALA A 24 37.86 -14.63 -2.18
C ALA A 24 38.43 -13.23 -2.43
N ASP A 25 39.76 -13.09 -2.35
CA ASP A 25 40.43 -11.80 -2.56
C ASP A 25 40.35 -11.35 -4.01
N ARG A 26 40.36 -12.30 -4.96
CA ARG A 26 40.18 -11.99 -6.39
C ARG A 26 38.77 -11.48 -6.69
N ALA A 27 37.75 -12.08 -6.08
CA ALA A 27 36.38 -11.60 -6.22
C ALA A 27 36.21 -10.21 -5.59
N LEU A 28 36.81 -9.97 -4.43
CA LEU A 28 36.80 -8.65 -3.79
C LEU A 28 37.55 -7.62 -4.63
N TYR A 29 38.73 -7.98 -5.16
CA TYR A 29 39.50 -7.14 -6.07
C TYR A 29 38.70 -6.76 -7.31
N ALA A 30 38.06 -7.74 -7.96
CA ALA A 30 37.22 -7.51 -9.13
C ALA A 30 36.09 -6.52 -8.83
N LEU A 31 35.36 -6.73 -7.73
CA LEU A 31 34.30 -5.84 -7.28
C LEU A 31 34.82 -4.41 -7.05
N LEU A 32 35.90 -4.27 -6.28
CA LEU A 32 36.45 -2.97 -5.91
C LEU A 32 37.06 -2.23 -7.10
N LEU A 33 37.71 -2.93 -8.04
CA LEU A 33 38.28 -2.32 -9.22
C LEU A 33 37.19 -1.83 -10.17
N THR A 34 36.13 -2.62 -10.40
CA THR A 34 34.97 -2.16 -11.18
C THR A 34 34.31 -0.96 -10.52
N GLN A 35 34.10 -1.01 -9.20
CA GLN A 35 33.57 0.12 -8.43
C GLN A 35 34.43 1.38 -8.57
N ALA A 36 35.75 1.24 -8.46
CA ALA A 36 36.68 2.36 -8.57
C ALA A 36 36.64 2.97 -9.98
N ARG A 37 36.64 2.14 -11.03
CA ARG A 37 36.52 2.61 -12.41
C ARG A 37 35.22 3.38 -12.65
N HIS A 38 34.10 2.78 -12.24
CA HIS A 38 32.78 3.41 -12.34
C HIS A 38 32.73 4.79 -11.66
N LYS A 39 33.23 4.89 -10.41
CA LYS A 39 33.25 6.15 -9.65
C LYS A 39 34.22 7.20 -10.20
N ASN A 40 35.18 6.81 -11.03
CA ASN A 40 36.10 7.72 -11.71
C ASN A 40 35.71 7.98 -13.17
N TYR A 41 34.50 7.61 -13.58
CA TYR A 41 34.01 7.77 -14.96
C TYR A 41 34.93 7.12 -16.00
N VAL A 42 35.60 6.04 -15.62
CA VAL A 42 36.39 5.21 -16.55
C VAL A 42 35.41 4.23 -17.20
N PRO A 43 35.29 4.22 -18.54
CA PRO A 43 34.36 3.35 -19.25
C PRO A 43 34.54 1.86 -18.90
N LEU A 44 33.41 1.16 -18.76
CA LEU A 44 33.37 -0.27 -18.47
C LEU A 44 33.00 -1.06 -19.73
N ASP A 45 33.98 -1.30 -20.60
CA ASP A 45 33.76 -1.87 -21.95
C ASP A 45 33.66 -3.41 -21.99
N ASP A 46 33.94 -4.10 -20.87
CA ASP A 46 33.85 -5.55 -20.73
C ASP A 46 33.33 -5.98 -19.34
N ASP A 47 32.60 -7.09 -19.28
CA ASP A 47 32.00 -7.61 -18.04
C ASP A 47 32.79 -8.75 -17.40
N SER A 48 33.94 -9.12 -17.98
CA SER A 48 34.71 -10.30 -17.55
C SER A 48 35.22 -10.14 -16.11
N LEU A 49 35.62 -8.92 -15.76
CA LEU A 49 36.10 -8.62 -14.42
C LEU A 49 34.97 -8.74 -13.39
N ILE A 50 33.87 -8.00 -13.56
CA ILE A 50 32.79 -7.95 -12.58
C ILE A 50 32.08 -9.32 -12.43
N LYS A 51 32.00 -10.09 -13.52
CA LYS A 51 31.48 -11.46 -13.50
C LYS A 51 32.23 -12.37 -12.53
N THR A 52 33.54 -12.17 -12.35
CA THR A 52 34.33 -12.90 -11.35
C THR A 52 33.81 -12.67 -9.92
N ALA A 53 33.34 -11.46 -9.61
CA ALA A 53 32.75 -11.14 -8.31
C ALA A 53 31.35 -11.75 -8.17
N VAL A 54 30.52 -11.66 -9.23
CA VAL A 54 29.16 -12.21 -9.25
C VAL A 54 29.19 -13.74 -9.07
N ASP A 55 30.03 -14.44 -9.83
CA ASP A 55 30.18 -15.90 -9.74
C ASP A 55 30.66 -16.38 -8.36
N TYR A 56 31.36 -15.53 -7.62
CA TYR A 56 31.84 -15.86 -6.27
C TYR A 56 30.80 -15.58 -5.19
N TYR A 57 30.15 -14.41 -5.21
CA TYR A 57 29.20 -14.02 -4.19
C TYR A 57 27.83 -14.69 -4.38
N GLY A 58 27.42 -14.94 -5.62
CA GLY A 58 26.20 -15.66 -6.00
C GLY A 58 24.89 -15.02 -5.52
N ASP A 59 23.77 -15.67 -5.85
CA ASP A 59 22.44 -15.04 -5.81
C ASP A 59 21.48 -15.74 -4.83
N ARG A 60 21.99 -16.64 -3.99
CA ARG A 60 21.14 -17.52 -3.14
C ARG A 60 20.59 -16.81 -1.91
N ASP A 61 21.46 -16.09 -1.21
CA ASP A 61 21.14 -15.43 0.05
C ASP A 61 21.33 -13.92 -0.07
N LYS A 62 20.57 -13.15 0.71
CA LYS A 62 20.73 -11.70 0.77
C LYS A 62 22.14 -11.36 1.29
N SER A 63 22.88 -10.61 0.49
CA SER A 63 24.27 -10.24 0.77
C SER A 63 24.56 -8.91 0.13
N LEU A 64 25.07 -7.96 0.92
CA LEU A 64 25.45 -6.64 0.40
C LEU A 64 26.50 -6.75 -0.72
N ARG A 65 27.48 -7.67 -0.59
CA ARG A 65 28.50 -7.88 -1.62
C ARG A 65 27.93 -8.49 -2.90
N ALA A 66 26.95 -9.39 -2.78
CA ALA A 66 26.26 -9.93 -3.95
C ALA A 66 25.46 -8.82 -4.64
N ALA A 67 24.70 -8.03 -3.87
CA ALA A 67 23.95 -6.89 -4.40
C ALA A 67 24.88 -5.86 -5.09
N GLN A 68 26.03 -5.55 -4.49
CA GLN A 68 27.04 -4.68 -5.11
C GLN A 68 27.60 -5.26 -6.41
N ALA A 69 27.90 -6.55 -6.45
CA ALA A 69 28.40 -7.20 -7.66
C ALA A 69 27.39 -7.12 -8.81
N HIS A 70 26.12 -7.42 -8.56
CA HIS A 70 25.06 -7.26 -9.57
C HIS A 70 24.83 -5.79 -9.94
N TYR A 71 24.86 -4.86 -9.00
CA TYR A 71 24.73 -3.43 -9.30
C TYR A 71 25.82 -2.97 -10.26
N TYR A 72 27.08 -3.27 -9.98
CA TYR A 72 28.18 -2.86 -10.86
C TYR A 72 28.18 -3.63 -12.18
N TRP A 73 27.63 -4.85 -12.21
CA TRP A 73 27.43 -5.55 -13.48
C TRP A 73 26.35 -4.87 -14.34
N GLY A 74 25.26 -4.43 -13.71
CA GLY A 74 24.25 -3.61 -14.37
C GLY A 74 24.81 -2.28 -14.88
N ALA A 75 25.66 -1.61 -14.09
CA ALA A 75 26.35 -0.40 -14.52
C ALA A 75 27.28 -0.66 -15.73
N THR A 76 28.02 -1.77 -15.72
CA THR A 76 28.81 -2.21 -16.88
C THR A 76 27.94 -2.44 -18.12
N TYR A 77 26.78 -3.08 -17.98
CA TYR A 77 25.86 -3.25 -19.12
C TYR A 77 25.30 -1.93 -19.63
N ARG A 78 25.01 -0.97 -18.76
CA ARG A 78 24.56 0.37 -19.18
C ARG A 78 25.66 1.11 -19.94
N ASP A 79 26.91 1.08 -19.47
CA ASP A 79 28.06 1.69 -20.18
C ASP A 79 28.27 1.05 -21.57
N MET A 80 27.92 -0.22 -21.75
CA MET A 80 27.93 -0.92 -23.05
C MET A 80 26.72 -0.62 -23.94
N GLY A 81 25.75 0.18 -23.48
CA GLY A 81 24.48 0.43 -24.18
C GLY A 81 23.55 -0.79 -24.22
N ARG A 82 23.61 -1.68 -23.22
CA ARG A 82 22.79 -2.89 -23.08
C ARG A 82 21.78 -2.74 -21.94
N THR A 83 20.82 -1.84 -22.13
CA THR A 83 19.89 -1.40 -21.08
C THR A 83 19.02 -2.53 -20.54
N SER A 84 18.64 -3.52 -21.37
CA SER A 84 17.84 -4.68 -20.94
C SER A 84 18.56 -5.54 -19.88
N PHE A 85 19.84 -5.82 -20.11
CA PHE A 85 20.70 -6.56 -19.19
C PHE A 85 20.98 -5.75 -17.92
N ALA A 86 21.16 -4.43 -18.06
CA ALA A 86 21.32 -3.55 -16.90
C ALA A 86 20.11 -3.63 -15.96
N VAL A 87 18.89 -3.55 -16.50
CA VAL A 87 17.63 -3.71 -15.75
C VAL A 87 17.58 -5.06 -15.03
N GLU A 88 17.93 -6.17 -15.70
CA GLU A 88 17.93 -7.50 -15.08
C GLU A 88 18.87 -7.55 -13.85
N GLU A 89 20.09 -7.03 -14.02
CA GLU A 89 21.11 -7.03 -12.97
C GLU A 89 20.75 -6.09 -11.80
N TYR A 90 20.18 -4.91 -12.07
CA TYR A 90 19.68 -4.03 -11.01
C TYR A 90 18.52 -4.66 -10.23
N LEU A 91 17.60 -5.37 -10.89
CA LEU A 91 16.52 -6.10 -10.22
C LEU A 91 17.06 -7.25 -9.35
N LYS A 92 18.12 -7.93 -9.78
CA LYS A 92 18.84 -8.93 -8.94
C LYS A 92 19.50 -8.25 -7.74
N ALA A 93 20.18 -7.12 -7.94
CA ALA A 93 20.79 -6.35 -6.86
C ALA A 93 19.76 -5.95 -5.79
N ILE A 94 18.61 -5.40 -6.20
CA ILE A 94 17.49 -5.05 -5.30
C ILE A 94 17.03 -6.27 -4.47
N ARG A 95 16.87 -7.44 -5.10
CA ARG A 95 16.46 -8.68 -4.41
C ARG A 95 17.47 -9.12 -3.34
N LEU A 96 18.75 -8.91 -3.61
CA LEU A 96 19.86 -9.34 -2.75
C LEU A 96 20.16 -8.37 -1.61
N MET A 97 19.57 -7.17 -1.64
CA MET A 97 19.77 -6.19 -0.58
C MET A 97 19.25 -6.71 0.78
N PRO A 98 20.13 -6.73 1.81
CA PRO A 98 19.74 -7.21 3.14
C PRO A 98 18.83 -6.20 3.86
N GLU A 99 19.02 -4.91 3.62
CA GLU A 99 18.38 -3.81 4.35
C GLU A 99 18.04 -2.66 3.40
N GLN A 100 17.11 -1.80 3.80
CA GLN A 100 16.79 -0.56 3.07
C GLN A 100 17.75 0.53 3.52
N ASN A 101 18.64 0.96 2.63
CA ASN A 101 19.62 2.00 2.89
C ASN A 101 19.87 2.81 1.61
N GLU A 102 20.77 3.80 1.70
CA GLU A 102 21.14 4.68 0.59
C GLU A 102 21.60 3.91 -0.67
N PHE A 103 22.32 2.81 -0.49
CA PHE A 103 22.75 1.98 -1.62
C PHE A 103 21.56 1.35 -2.36
N LEU A 104 20.51 0.91 -1.64
CA LEU A 104 19.27 0.44 -2.28
C LEU A 104 18.56 1.57 -3.05
N ALA A 105 18.55 2.79 -2.51
CA ALA A 105 17.99 3.94 -3.21
C ALA A 105 18.76 4.25 -4.49
N MET A 106 20.09 4.20 -4.47
CA MET A 106 20.93 4.37 -5.65
C MET A 106 20.68 3.30 -6.71
N ILE A 107 20.43 2.03 -6.33
CA ILE A 107 20.05 0.99 -7.29
C ILE A 107 18.70 1.32 -7.94
N TYR A 108 17.71 1.80 -7.17
CA TYR A 108 16.42 2.22 -7.74
C TYR A 108 16.53 3.43 -8.67
N ASP A 109 17.40 4.38 -8.34
CA ASP A 109 17.68 5.57 -9.16
C ASP A 109 18.28 5.17 -10.52
N ASN A 110 19.32 4.34 -10.53
CA ASN A 110 19.95 3.84 -11.75
C ASN A 110 19.01 2.92 -12.57
N LEU A 111 18.14 2.15 -11.89
CA LEU A 111 17.11 1.37 -12.56
C LEU A 111 16.06 2.27 -13.24
N ALA A 112 15.72 3.40 -12.61
CA ALA A 112 14.78 4.36 -13.16
C ALA A 112 15.35 5.06 -14.40
N GLU A 113 16.63 5.45 -14.39
CA GLU A 113 17.35 5.97 -15.56
C GLU A 113 17.25 4.99 -16.75
N CYS A 114 17.48 3.69 -16.53
CA CYS A 114 17.31 2.68 -17.58
C CYS A 114 15.87 2.60 -18.13
N TYR A 115 14.86 2.87 -17.31
CA TYR A 115 13.48 2.92 -17.80
C TYR A 115 13.18 4.22 -18.55
N GLU A 116 13.80 5.33 -18.17
CA GLU A 116 13.70 6.63 -18.85
C GLU A 116 14.33 6.59 -20.25
N GLU A 117 15.51 5.97 -20.40
CA GLU A 117 16.18 5.74 -21.69
C GLU A 117 15.31 4.98 -22.71
N GLU A 118 14.34 4.21 -22.21
CA GLU A 118 13.43 3.37 -23.01
C GLU A 118 12.01 3.95 -23.12
N ASP A 119 11.84 5.23 -22.76
CA ASP A 119 10.56 5.96 -22.78
C ASP A 119 9.47 5.31 -21.89
N LEU A 120 9.87 4.65 -20.79
CA LEU A 120 8.99 3.97 -19.83
C LEU A 120 8.75 4.81 -18.56
N ASP A 121 8.37 6.07 -18.77
CA ASP A 121 8.18 7.11 -17.74
C ASP A 121 7.39 6.67 -16.50
N ASP A 122 6.28 5.94 -16.68
CA ASP A 122 5.46 5.47 -15.55
C ASP A 122 6.26 4.58 -14.58
N VAL A 123 7.10 3.70 -15.13
CA VAL A 123 7.89 2.73 -14.36
C VAL A 123 9.13 3.41 -13.77
N ALA A 124 9.75 4.32 -14.53
CA ALA A 124 10.83 5.18 -14.05
C ALA A 124 10.35 6.00 -12.84
N MET A 125 9.19 6.67 -12.94
CA MET A 125 8.58 7.44 -11.85
C MET A 125 8.32 6.59 -10.61
N GLU A 126 7.86 5.33 -10.75
CA GLU A 126 7.69 4.43 -9.60
C GLU A 126 9.03 4.11 -8.91
N ALA A 127 10.08 3.86 -9.69
CA ALA A 127 11.41 3.57 -9.19
C ALA A 127 12.06 4.79 -8.51
N TYR A 128 12.03 5.98 -9.12
CA TYR A 128 12.50 7.21 -8.48
C TYR A 128 11.73 7.52 -7.19
N ARG A 129 10.40 7.30 -7.15
CA ARG A 129 9.61 7.48 -5.93
C ARG A 129 10.03 6.50 -4.82
N LYS A 130 10.39 5.27 -5.16
CA LYS A 130 10.95 4.30 -4.18
C LYS A 130 12.29 4.79 -3.64
N ALA A 131 13.21 5.24 -4.50
CA ALA A 131 14.48 5.83 -4.07
C ALA A 131 14.26 7.04 -3.14
N TYR A 132 13.38 7.98 -3.53
CA TYR A 132 13.03 9.15 -2.73
C TYR A 132 12.44 8.80 -1.36
N GLN A 133 11.61 7.75 -1.28
CA GLN A 133 11.03 7.28 -0.02
C GLN A 133 12.06 6.64 0.91
N ILE A 134 13.03 5.89 0.37
CA ILE A 134 14.12 5.29 1.16
C ILE A 134 15.01 6.40 1.75
N LEU A 135 15.28 7.46 0.99
CA LEU A 135 16.13 8.58 1.38
C LEU A 135 15.41 9.66 2.21
N LYS A 136 14.21 9.37 2.74
CA LYS A 136 13.35 10.37 3.36
C LYS A 136 14.06 11.18 4.46
N GLY A 137 14.19 12.48 4.24
CA GLY A 137 14.78 13.43 5.19
C GLY A 137 16.29 13.63 5.03
N GLY A 138 16.94 12.94 4.09
CA GLY A 138 18.33 13.14 3.71
C GLY A 138 18.50 14.12 2.56
N SER A 139 19.72 14.65 2.40
CA SER A 139 20.13 15.48 1.26
C SER A 139 20.23 14.70 -0.04
N GLU A 140 20.46 13.39 0.06
CA GLU A 140 20.63 12.45 -1.02
C GLU A 140 19.35 12.33 -1.86
N GLN A 141 18.21 12.80 -1.33
CA GLN A 141 16.95 12.94 -2.07
C GLN A 141 17.09 13.80 -3.33
N ALA A 142 18.13 14.62 -3.44
CA ALA A 142 18.41 15.42 -4.63
C ALA A 142 18.52 14.59 -5.92
N TYR A 143 19.11 13.39 -5.86
CA TYR A 143 19.27 12.49 -7.02
C TYR A 143 17.91 12.01 -7.58
N PRO A 144 17.04 11.34 -6.80
CA PRO A 144 15.74 10.93 -7.31
C PRO A 144 14.80 12.12 -7.57
N LEU A 145 15.00 13.28 -6.95
CA LEU A 145 14.24 14.50 -7.29
C LEU A 145 14.61 15.01 -8.69
N ARG A 146 15.89 14.96 -9.07
CA ARG A 146 16.34 15.25 -10.43
C ARG A 146 15.71 14.28 -11.43
N GLY A 147 15.75 12.97 -11.15
CA GLY A 147 15.10 11.97 -12.00
C GLY A 147 13.58 12.16 -12.15
N ILE A 148 12.87 12.50 -11.05
CA ILE A 148 11.44 12.86 -11.12
C ILE A 148 11.21 14.08 -12.02
N ALA A 149 12.10 15.08 -11.94
CA ALA A 149 12.02 16.27 -12.77
C ALA A 149 12.25 15.94 -14.26
N ASN A 150 13.21 15.06 -14.58
CA ASN A 150 13.42 14.56 -15.94
C ASN A 150 12.15 13.93 -16.52
N VAL A 151 11.47 13.08 -15.75
CA VAL A 151 10.22 12.44 -16.21
C VAL A 151 9.10 13.46 -16.44
N TYR A 152 8.98 14.50 -15.62
CA TYR A 152 8.03 15.59 -15.91
C TYR A 152 8.44 16.38 -17.15
N PHE A 153 9.73 16.59 -17.35
CA PHE A 153 10.27 17.29 -18.51
C PHE A 153 10.03 16.52 -19.82
N SER A 154 10.25 15.19 -19.85
CA SER A 154 9.94 14.34 -21.01
C SER A 154 8.44 14.36 -21.36
N GLN A 155 7.58 14.46 -20.34
CA GLN A 155 6.12 14.61 -20.48
C GLN A 155 5.67 16.02 -20.88
N SER A 156 6.61 16.95 -21.11
CA SER A 156 6.34 18.37 -21.39
C SER A 156 5.62 19.12 -20.26
N ASP A 157 5.61 18.59 -19.03
CA ASP A 157 5.12 19.28 -17.83
C ASP A 157 6.25 20.13 -17.22
N ARG A 158 6.47 21.29 -17.83
CA ARG A 158 7.59 22.19 -17.54
C ARG A 158 7.51 22.80 -16.15
N ASP A 159 6.31 23.17 -15.70
CA ASP A 159 6.08 23.75 -14.36
C ASP A 159 6.50 22.76 -13.26
N SER A 160 6.08 21.49 -13.40
CA SER A 160 6.47 20.42 -12.48
C SER A 160 7.99 20.17 -12.54
N ALA A 161 8.56 20.09 -13.75
CA ALA A 161 9.99 19.89 -13.93
C ALA A 161 10.82 20.97 -13.23
N LEU A 162 10.52 22.25 -13.46
CA LEU A 162 11.19 23.38 -12.80
C LEU A 162 11.10 23.29 -11.27
N CYS A 163 9.92 22.96 -10.74
CA CYS A 163 9.70 22.82 -9.30
C CYS A 163 10.61 21.74 -8.69
N TYR A 164 10.66 20.55 -9.32
CA TYR A 164 11.47 19.44 -8.82
C TYR A 164 12.97 19.66 -9.03
N TYR A 165 13.41 20.21 -10.16
CA TYR A 165 14.81 20.59 -10.37
C TYR A 165 15.28 21.64 -9.36
N GLN A 166 14.47 22.68 -9.10
CA GLN A 166 14.82 23.70 -8.12
C GLN A 166 14.94 23.10 -6.73
N LYS A 167 14.00 22.22 -6.36
CA LYS A 167 14.06 21.51 -5.06
C LYS A 167 15.31 20.63 -4.95
N ALA A 168 15.66 19.89 -6.00
CA ALA A 168 16.89 19.10 -6.04
C ALA A 168 18.14 19.99 -5.89
N LEU A 169 18.14 21.16 -6.55
CA LEU A 169 19.23 22.13 -6.49
C LEU A 169 19.39 22.72 -5.09
N ASP A 170 18.29 23.04 -4.42
CA ASP A 170 18.33 23.54 -3.04
C ASP A 170 18.99 22.52 -2.10
N TYR A 171 18.67 21.23 -2.23
CA TYR A 171 19.34 20.17 -1.47
C TYR A 171 20.84 20.07 -1.82
N ALA A 172 21.18 20.05 -3.11
CA ALA A 172 22.56 19.93 -3.58
C ALA A 172 23.44 21.10 -3.10
N LEU A 173 22.89 22.32 -3.09
CA LEU A 173 23.59 23.52 -2.61
C LEU A 173 23.83 23.49 -1.09
N VAL A 174 22.88 22.98 -0.29
CA VAL A 174 23.02 22.87 1.17
C VAL A 174 24.21 21.99 1.56
N VAL A 175 24.41 20.87 0.85
CA VAL A 175 25.52 19.94 1.11
C VAL A 175 26.75 20.17 0.23
N GLN A 176 26.70 21.17 -0.65
CA GLN A 176 27.76 21.49 -1.60
C GLN A 176 28.14 20.30 -2.49
N ASP A 177 27.15 19.54 -2.97
CA ASP A 177 27.38 18.42 -3.88
C ASP A 177 27.80 18.92 -5.27
N SER A 178 29.12 19.00 -5.48
CA SER A 178 29.71 19.46 -6.74
C SER A 178 29.37 18.57 -7.92
N ASN A 179 29.02 17.30 -7.71
CA ASN A 179 28.69 16.40 -8.80
C ASN A 179 27.27 16.64 -9.32
N LEU A 180 26.37 17.19 -8.49
CA LEU A 180 24.96 17.37 -8.83
C LEU A 180 24.60 18.83 -9.17
N ILE A 181 25.27 19.82 -8.58
CA ILE A 181 25.00 21.25 -8.83
C ILE A 181 25.14 21.61 -10.32
N GLY A 182 26.22 21.17 -10.97
CA GLY A 182 26.48 21.44 -12.38
C GLY A 182 25.39 20.87 -13.31
N PRO A 183 25.07 19.57 -13.22
CA PRO A 183 23.98 18.96 -13.97
C PRO A 183 22.63 19.61 -13.72
N LEU A 184 22.28 19.94 -12.48
CA LEU A 184 20.98 20.60 -12.19
C LEU A 184 20.86 21.98 -12.82
N TYR A 185 21.94 22.77 -12.86
CA TYR A 185 21.94 24.03 -13.59
C TYR A 185 21.80 23.83 -15.10
N HIS A 186 22.41 22.79 -15.65
CA HIS A 186 22.26 22.44 -17.05
C HIS A 186 20.80 22.05 -17.37
N ASP A 187 20.18 21.23 -16.52
CA ASP A 187 18.81 20.76 -16.73
C ASP A 187 17.80 21.90 -16.62
N LEU A 188 17.95 22.80 -15.65
CA LEU A 188 17.18 24.04 -15.57
C LEU A 188 17.33 24.90 -16.84
N ALA A 189 18.56 25.03 -17.36
CA ALA A 189 18.81 25.76 -18.60
C ALA A 189 18.10 25.13 -19.80
N MET A 190 18.03 23.79 -19.85
CA MET A 190 17.32 23.06 -20.88
C MET A 190 15.82 23.38 -20.88
N VAL A 191 15.20 23.44 -19.69
CA VAL A 191 13.78 23.80 -19.58
C VAL A 191 13.52 25.19 -20.14
N TYR A 192 14.31 26.19 -19.73
CA TYR A 192 14.15 27.56 -20.24
C TYR A 192 14.48 27.69 -21.74
N TYR A 193 15.42 26.89 -22.25
CA TYR A 193 15.71 26.83 -23.68
C TYR A 193 14.50 26.35 -24.49
N GLU A 194 13.82 25.29 -24.04
CA GLU A 194 12.58 24.76 -24.66
C GLU A 194 11.37 25.70 -24.50
N GLU A 195 11.41 26.62 -23.52
CA GLU A 195 10.46 27.72 -23.37
C GLU A 195 10.80 28.95 -24.22
N GLU A 196 11.91 28.89 -24.98
CA GLU A 196 12.46 30.01 -25.74
C GLU A 196 12.85 31.23 -24.89
N ASP A 197 12.92 31.09 -23.55
CA ASP A 197 13.51 32.09 -22.64
C ASP A 197 15.03 31.93 -22.62
N TYR A 198 15.64 32.33 -23.72
CA TYR A 198 17.09 32.22 -23.93
C TYR A 198 17.90 33.03 -22.92
N ILE A 199 17.31 34.05 -22.28
CA ILE A 199 17.99 34.87 -21.26
C ILE A 199 18.12 34.09 -19.95
N GLN A 200 17.05 33.45 -19.47
CA GLN A 200 17.16 32.58 -18.29
C GLN A 200 17.98 31.32 -18.60
N ALA A 201 17.80 30.73 -19.78
CA ALA A 201 18.61 29.60 -20.21
C ALA A 201 20.11 29.95 -20.14
N ASP A 202 20.49 31.15 -20.63
CA ASP A 202 21.86 31.60 -20.62
C ASP A 202 22.46 31.76 -19.21
N LYS A 203 21.66 32.31 -18.30
CA LYS A 203 22.03 32.51 -16.90
C LYS A 203 22.32 31.16 -16.22
N TYR A 204 21.49 30.15 -16.43
CA TYR A 204 21.65 28.85 -15.81
C TYR A 204 22.77 28.04 -16.45
N ILE A 205 22.88 28.03 -17.78
CA ILE A 205 23.94 27.27 -18.45
C ILE A 205 25.33 27.82 -18.13
N SER A 206 25.44 29.15 -17.95
CA SER A 206 26.71 29.78 -17.52
C SER A 206 27.13 29.33 -16.13
N LYS A 207 26.17 29.16 -15.21
CA LYS A 207 26.44 28.58 -13.88
C LYS A 207 26.84 27.10 -13.98
N ALA A 208 26.20 26.34 -14.87
CA ALA A 208 26.55 24.93 -15.10
C ALA A 208 28.01 24.79 -15.55
N ILE A 209 28.45 25.58 -16.55
CA ILE A 209 29.83 25.56 -17.05
C ILE A 209 30.84 25.89 -15.93
N ILE A 210 30.53 26.87 -15.08
CA ILE A 210 31.40 27.23 -13.94
C ILE A 210 31.47 26.09 -12.92
N ALA A 211 30.34 25.45 -12.61
CA ALA A 211 30.26 24.38 -11.61
C ALA A 211 30.90 23.07 -12.07
N LEU A 212 30.79 22.71 -13.35
CA LEU A 212 31.32 21.47 -13.91
C LEU A 212 32.85 21.48 -14.09
N GLY A 213 33.45 22.66 -14.29
CA GLY A 213 34.85 22.81 -14.67
C GLY A 213 35.11 22.48 -16.14
N GLN A 214 36.35 22.68 -16.62
CA GLN A 214 36.68 22.54 -18.05
C GLN A 214 36.36 21.13 -18.58
N ASP A 215 36.81 20.09 -17.88
CA ASP A 215 36.77 18.69 -18.38
C ASP A 215 35.36 18.08 -18.48
N ARG A 216 34.36 18.64 -17.77
CA ARG A 216 32.98 18.12 -17.75
C ARG A 216 31.95 19.07 -18.36
N SER A 217 32.40 20.18 -18.96
CA SER A 217 31.51 21.23 -19.46
C SER A 217 31.12 21.12 -20.94
N ALA A 218 31.60 20.10 -21.67
CA ALA A 218 31.39 20.00 -23.12
C ALA A 218 29.91 20.09 -23.52
N ASN A 219 29.04 19.25 -22.95
CA ASN A 219 27.59 19.28 -23.22
C ASN A 219 26.95 20.63 -22.85
N ALA A 220 27.38 21.24 -21.75
CA ALA A 220 26.91 22.56 -21.34
C ALA A 220 27.37 23.67 -22.31
N CYS A 221 28.59 23.58 -22.84
CA CYS A 221 29.09 24.48 -23.88
C CYS A 221 28.28 24.32 -25.18
N LEU A 222 27.88 23.10 -25.55
CA LEU A 222 27.04 22.87 -26.72
C LEU A 222 25.66 23.54 -26.58
N LEU A 223 25.01 23.40 -25.42
CA LEU A 223 23.75 24.11 -25.15
C LEU A 223 23.95 25.63 -25.14
N LYS A 224 25.03 26.12 -24.54
CA LYS A 224 25.41 27.55 -24.58
C LYS A 224 25.56 28.04 -26.03
N ALA A 225 26.17 27.27 -26.93
CA ALA A 225 26.29 27.62 -28.35
C ALA A 225 24.92 27.81 -29.01
N LYS A 226 23.97 26.89 -28.78
CA LYS A 226 22.60 26.98 -29.27
C LYS A 226 21.86 28.19 -28.71
N ILE A 227 21.99 28.46 -27.42
CA ILE A 227 21.41 29.64 -26.75
C ILE A 227 21.94 30.94 -27.39
N MET A 228 23.27 31.06 -27.54
CA MET A 228 23.91 32.23 -28.17
C MET A 228 23.44 32.43 -29.61
N PHE A 229 23.29 31.35 -30.38
CA PHE A 229 22.79 31.42 -31.74
C PHE A 229 21.36 31.99 -31.83
N ASN A 230 20.49 31.56 -30.91
CA ASN A 230 19.11 32.05 -30.82
C ASN A 230 19.02 33.50 -30.32
N LEU A 231 19.92 33.91 -29.44
CA LEU A 231 20.10 35.32 -29.04
C LEU A 231 20.74 36.18 -30.14
N ASN A 232 21.11 35.58 -31.27
CA ASN A 232 21.79 36.22 -32.39
C ASN A 232 23.20 36.75 -32.05
N GLU A 233 23.83 36.19 -31.01
CA GLU A 233 25.23 36.41 -30.66
C GLU A 233 26.14 35.45 -31.43
N LEU A 234 26.30 35.70 -32.73
CA LEU A 234 26.93 34.75 -33.65
C LEU A 234 28.39 34.44 -33.32
N ASP A 235 29.16 35.41 -32.80
CA ASP A 235 30.57 35.22 -32.43
C ASP A 235 30.70 34.24 -31.25
N SER A 236 29.90 34.46 -30.21
CA SER A 236 29.79 33.57 -29.06
C SER A 236 29.33 32.17 -29.49
N ALA A 237 28.32 32.08 -30.37
CA ALA A 237 27.83 30.82 -30.89
C ALA A 237 28.94 30.04 -31.65
N SER A 238 29.64 30.69 -32.58
CA SER A 238 30.78 30.07 -33.30
C SER A 238 31.84 29.56 -32.33
N TYR A 239 32.22 30.37 -31.35
CA TYR A 239 33.21 29.99 -30.35
C TYR A 239 32.80 28.71 -29.63
N TYR A 240 31.59 28.67 -29.05
CA TYR A 240 31.14 27.52 -28.28
C TYR A 240 30.86 26.27 -29.12
N PHE A 241 30.42 26.39 -30.38
CA PHE A 241 30.30 25.22 -31.27
C PHE A 241 31.67 24.61 -31.63
N SER A 242 32.69 25.44 -31.78
CA SER A 242 34.06 24.97 -32.07
C SER A 242 34.80 24.49 -30.82
N LYS A 243 34.36 24.93 -29.64
CA LYS A 243 35.00 24.63 -28.37
C LYS A 243 34.81 23.15 -28.03
N ASP A 244 35.91 22.48 -27.69
CA ASP A 244 35.93 21.08 -27.26
C ASP A 244 35.34 20.10 -28.31
N ILE A 245 35.32 20.47 -29.59
CA ILE A 245 34.74 19.66 -30.67
C ILE A 245 35.33 18.24 -30.73
N ASP A 246 36.60 18.10 -30.37
CA ASP A 246 37.32 16.83 -30.36
C ASP A 246 36.91 15.90 -29.23
N LEU A 247 36.31 16.43 -28.14
CA LEU A 247 35.81 15.65 -27.01
C LEU A 247 34.45 15.00 -27.29
N PHE A 248 33.72 15.48 -28.28
CA PHE A 248 32.41 14.92 -28.62
C PHE A 248 32.53 13.62 -29.41
N ASP A 249 31.55 12.76 -29.18
CA ASP A 249 31.28 11.60 -30.03
C ASP A 249 30.78 12.04 -31.42
N ILE A 250 30.38 11.06 -32.23
CA ILE A 250 29.94 11.32 -33.59
C ILE A 250 28.67 12.19 -33.65
N TYR A 251 27.78 12.06 -32.67
CA TYR A 251 26.54 12.83 -32.59
C TYR A 251 26.82 14.27 -32.20
N GLY A 252 27.62 14.50 -31.16
CA GLY A 252 27.99 15.86 -30.74
C GLY A 252 28.77 16.60 -31.82
N LYS A 253 29.67 15.91 -32.54
CA LYS A 253 30.36 16.50 -33.70
C LYS A 253 29.39 16.92 -34.79
N ALA A 254 28.41 16.08 -35.14
CA ALA A 254 27.38 16.44 -36.11
C ALA A 254 26.61 17.71 -35.69
N VAL A 255 26.21 17.82 -34.41
CA VAL A 255 25.52 19.00 -33.91
C VAL A 255 26.41 20.25 -33.99
N CYS A 256 27.70 20.15 -33.65
CA CYS A 256 28.62 21.27 -33.76
C CYS A 256 28.76 21.77 -35.21
N TYR A 257 28.96 20.86 -36.17
CA TYR A 257 29.11 21.23 -37.58
C TYR A 257 27.83 21.80 -38.19
N ASP A 258 26.65 21.27 -37.85
CA ASP A 258 25.38 21.91 -38.24
C ASP A 258 25.25 23.31 -37.64
N GLY A 259 25.53 23.47 -36.33
CA GLY A 259 25.51 24.78 -35.68
C GLY A 259 26.44 25.80 -36.34
N MET A 260 27.67 25.40 -36.66
CA MET A 260 28.62 26.25 -37.40
C MET A 260 28.16 26.57 -38.82
N TYR A 261 27.52 25.63 -39.52
CA TYR A 261 26.87 25.86 -40.81
C TYR A 261 25.78 26.93 -40.69
N GLN A 262 24.88 26.83 -39.71
CA GLN A 262 23.81 27.81 -39.51
C GLN A 262 24.35 29.22 -39.18
N VAL A 263 25.41 29.30 -38.37
CA VAL A 263 26.08 30.58 -38.08
C VAL A 263 26.68 31.18 -39.35
N ALA A 264 27.46 30.40 -40.10
CA ALA A 264 28.07 30.87 -41.35
C ALA A 264 27.03 31.31 -42.38
N LYS A 265 25.89 30.62 -42.46
CA LYS A 265 24.75 31.00 -43.31
C LYS A 265 24.16 32.35 -42.89
N LYS A 266 23.96 32.60 -41.59
CA LYS A 266 23.48 33.91 -41.09
C LYS A 266 24.47 35.05 -41.37
N ARG A 267 25.77 34.75 -41.44
CA ARG A 267 26.84 35.70 -41.81
C ARG A 267 27.05 35.84 -43.32
N GLU A 268 26.33 35.08 -44.14
CA GLU A 268 26.52 35.00 -45.60
C GLU A 268 27.94 34.51 -46.01
N GLU A 269 28.59 33.74 -45.14
CA GLU A 269 29.90 33.12 -45.34
C GLU A 269 29.75 31.78 -46.08
N TRP A 270 29.31 31.83 -47.34
CA TRP A 270 28.90 30.65 -48.11
C TRP A 270 29.95 29.54 -48.22
N ARG A 271 31.23 29.90 -48.30
CA ARG A 271 32.33 28.93 -48.35
C ARG A 271 32.44 28.13 -47.05
N THR A 272 32.49 28.82 -45.91
CA THR A 272 32.55 28.22 -44.58
C THR A 272 31.29 27.43 -44.28
N ALA A 273 30.12 27.91 -44.72
CA ALA A 273 28.87 27.16 -44.63
C ALA A 273 28.98 25.82 -45.39
N MET A 274 29.48 25.83 -46.62
CA MET A 274 29.64 24.61 -47.43
C MET A 274 30.61 23.62 -46.80
N GLU A 275 31.77 24.09 -46.30
CA GLU A 275 32.76 23.25 -45.61
C GLU A 275 32.17 22.56 -44.37
N ASN A 276 31.40 23.30 -43.54
CA ASN A 276 30.73 22.73 -42.36
C ASN A 276 29.59 21.77 -42.74
N MET A 277 28.85 22.05 -43.81
CA MET A 277 27.79 21.16 -44.30
C MET A 277 28.35 19.82 -44.81
N ASP A 278 29.49 19.84 -45.51
CA ASP A 278 30.16 18.63 -45.97
C ASP A 278 30.67 17.78 -44.80
N ALA A 279 31.23 18.43 -43.77
CA ALA A 279 31.62 17.77 -42.52
C ALA A 279 30.41 17.15 -41.81
N TYR A 280 29.34 17.94 -41.61
CA TYR A 280 28.07 17.47 -41.03
C TYR A 280 27.54 16.24 -41.77
N LYS A 281 27.49 16.29 -43.12
CA LYS A 281 27.00 15.18 -43.93
C LYS A 281 27.81 13.91 -43.73
N THR A 282 29.14 14.01 -43.61
CA THR A 282 30.02 12.87 -43.34
C THR A 282 29.69 12.20 -42.00
N PHE A 283 29.44 12.99 -40.95
CA PHE A 283 29.01 12.47 -39.66
C PHE A 283 27.58 11.93 -39.70
N TYR A 284 26.67 12.61 -40.40
CA TYR A 284 25.29 12.17 -40.57
C TYR A 284 25.21 10.80 -41.28
N ASP A 285 25.94 10.61 -42.39
CA ASP A 285 26.00 9.34 -43.11
C ASP A 285 26.54 8.22 -42.20
N SER A 286 27.53 8.53 -41.36
CA SER A 286 28.07 7.59 -40.37
C SER A 286 27.06 7.26 -39.25
N ILE A 287 26.29 8.26 -38.79
CA ILE A 287 25.22 8.09 -37.80
C ILE A 287 24.12 7.18 -38.35
N GLN A 288 23.74 7.31 -39.63
CA GLN A 288 22.73 6.43 -40.24
C GLN A 288 23.16 4.95 -40.18
N VAL A 289 24.42 4.65 -40.52
CA VAL A 289 24.98 3.29 -40.46
C VAL A 289 25.02 2.75 -39.02
N LEU A 290 25.28 3.61 -38.03
CA LEU A 290 25.25 3.22 -36.62
C LEU A 290 23.82 2.99 -36.12
N THR A 291 22.90 3.88 -36.49
CA THR A 291 21.49 3.84 -36.09
C THR A 291 20.82 2.55 -36.57
N ASP A 292 21.10 2.08 -37.78
CA ASP A 292 20.59 0.80 -38.29
C ASP A 292 21.05 -0.41 -37.44
N ASN A 293 22.29 -0.36 -36.94
CA ASN A 293 22.84 -1.41 -36.08
C ASN A 293 22.32 -1.31 -34.63
N GLU A 294 22.07 -0.10 -34.15
CA GLU A 294 21.48 0.17 -32.84
C GLU A 294 20.00 -0.15 -32.79
N GLU A 295 19.22 0.14 -33.84
CA GLU A 295 17.81 -0.23 -33.93
C GLU A 295 17.62 -1.74 -33.81
N LEU A 296 18.52 -2.55 -34.40
CA LEU A 296 18.49 -4.00 -34.25
C LEU A 296 18.71 -4.44 -32.79
N LYS A 297 19.67 -3.82 -32.10
CA LYS A 297 19.93 -4.09 -30.67
C LYS A 297 18.79 -3.58 -29.78
N ARG A 298 18.28 -2.38 -30.05
CA ARG A 298 17.16 -1.75 -29.35
C ARG A 298 15.87 -2.56 -29.49
N LEU A 299 15.60 -3.13 -30.66
CA LEU A 299 14.46 -4.04 -30.84
C LEU A 299 14.57 -5.30 -29.98
N MET A 300 15.78 -5.84 -29.81
CA MET A 300 16.02 -6.98 -28.93
C MET A 300 15.88 -6.59 -27.45
N ASP A 301 16.43 -5.45 -27.04
CA ASP A 301 16.38 -4.96 -25.67
C ASP A 301 14.99 -4.51 -25.24
N LYS A 302 14.28 -3.76 -26.09
CA LYS A 302 12.90 -3.33 -25.88
C LYS A 302 11.97 -4.52 -25.67
N HIS A 303 12.17 -5.61 -26.41
CA HIS A 303 11.38 -6.83 -26.21
C HIS A 303 11.53 -7.40 -24.79
N GLN A 304 12.77 -7.48 -24.30
CA GLN A 304 13.05 -8.00 -22.96
C GLN A 304 12.53 -7.07 -21.85
N ILE A 305 12.68 -5.75 -22.02
CA ILE A 305 12.19 -4.77 -21.04
C ILE A 305 10.65 -4.77 -21.02
N GLU A 306 9.99 -4.82 -22.18
CA GLU A 306 8.53 -4.99 -22.24
C GLU A 306 8.06 -6.29 -21.60
N GLU A 307 8.80 -7.39 -21.80
CA GLU A 307 8.50 -8.66 -21.14
C GLU A 307 8.57 -8.51 -19.61
N HIS A 308 9.62 -7.87 -19.10
CA HIS A 308 9.74 -7.54 -17.68
C HIS A 308 8.57 -6.67 -17.18
N LYS A 309 8.16 -5.64 -17.94
CA LYS A 309 6.99 -4.81 -17.62
C LYS A 309 5.72 -5.66 -17.56
N ARG A 310 5.53 -6.58 -18.51
CA ARG A 310 4.38 -7.49 -18.53
C ARG A 310 4.38 -8.43 -17.33
N ILE A 311 5.54 -8.99 -16.96
CA ILE A 311 5.68 -9.87 -15.79
C ILE A 311 5.32 -9.12 -14.49
N LEU A 312 5.83 -7.89 -14.32
CA LEU A 312 5.50 -7.06 -13.16
C LEU A 312 4.01 -6.73 -13.10
N SER A 313 3.41 -6.32 -14.22
CA SER A 313 1.97 -6.06 -14.33
C SER A 313 1.12 -7.30 -14.02
N GLN A 314 1.52 -8.48 -14.52
CA GLN A 314 0.83 -9.73 -14.26
C GLN A 314 0.89 -10.11 -12.78
N ARG A 315 2.05 -10.00 -12.12
CA ARG A 315 2.18 -10.27 -10.67
C ARG A 315 1.24 -9.41 -9.86
N THR A 316 1.17 -8.11 -10.16
CA THR A 316 0.24 -7.18 -9.50
C THR A 316 -1.21 -7.59 -9.73
N LYS A 317 -1.60 -7.95 -10.97
CA LYS A 317 -2.95 -8.44 -11.28
C LYS A 317 -3.29 -9.73 -10.53
N THR A 318 -2.36 -10.69 -10.48
CA THR A 318 -2.54 -11.97 -9.77
C THR A 318 -2.72 -11.76 -8.28
N LEU A 319 -1.95 -10.86 -7.66
CA LEU A 319 -2.10 -10.51 -6.24
C LEU A 319 -3.49 -9.92 -5.97
N VAL A 320 -3.94 -8.95 -6.78
CA VAL A 320 -5.28 -8.35 -6.63
C VAL A 320 -6.37 -9.40 -6.77
N ILE A 321 -6.30 -10.28 -7.78
CA ILE A 321 -7.27 -11.36 -7.97
C ILE A 321 -7.28 -12.32 -6.76
N SER A 322 -6.10 -12.67 -6.24
CA SER A 322 -5.99 -13.55 -5.07
C SER A 322 -6.64 -12.93 -3.84
N LEU A 323 -6.42 -11.64 -3.58
CA LEU A 323 -7.02 -10.92 -2.46
C LEU A 323 -8.55 -10.87 -2.58
N VAL A 324 -9.08 -10.61 -3.78
CA VAL A 324 -10.52 -10.62 -4.05
C VAL A 324 -11.11 -12.02 -3.81
N SER A 325 -10.43 -13.09 -4.24
CA SER A 325 -10.89 -14.46 -4.02
C SER A 325 -10.94 -14.85 -2.54
N VAL A 326 -9.95 -14.43 -1.75
CA VAL A 326 -9.92 -14.65 -0.30
C VAL A 326 -11.03 -13.88 0.41
N PHE A 327 -11.30 -12.65 -0.02
CA PHE A 327 -12.41 -11.87 0.50
C PHE A 327 -13.77 -12.53 0.20
N LEU A 328 -13.97 -13.03 -1.03
CA LEU A 328 -15.19 -13.73 -1.41
C LEU A 328 -15.38 -15.06 -0.65
N SER A 329 -14.32 -15.82 -0.40
CA SER A 329 -14.43 -17.06 0.37
C SER A 329 -14.77 -16.78 1.84
N LEU A 330 -14.18 -15.76 2.45
CA LEU A 330 -14.50 -15.34 3.82
C LEU A 330 -15.96 -14.91 3.96
N THR A 331 -16.50 -14.15 3.00
CA THR A 331 -17.91 -13.73 3.04
C THR A 331 -18.86 -14.93 2.92
N ILE A 332 -18.55 -15.91 2.06
CA ILE A 332 -19.33 -17.16 1.94
C ILE A 332 -19.30 -17.96 3.26
N ILE A 333 -18.13 -18.09 3.89
CA ILE A 333 -17.98 -18.78 5.19
C ILE A 333 -18.84 -18.10 6.26
N CYS A 334 -18.80 -16.77 6.35
CA CYS A 334 -19.62 -16.02 7.30
C CYS A 334 -21.12 -16.25 7.08
N VAL A 335 -21.59 -16.26 5.84
CA VAL A 335 -22.99 -16.56 5.50
C VAL A 335 -23.36 -17.99 5.90
N PHE A 336 -22.49 -18.96 5.63
CA PHE A 336 -22.73 -20.36 6.01
C PHE A 336 -22.79 -20.54 7.54
N CYS A 337 -21.87 -19.92 8.28
CA CYS A 337 -21.88 -19.91 9.75
C CYS A 337 -23.17 -19.28 10.30
N PHE A 338 -23.61 -18.15 9.72
CA PHE A 338 -24.86 -17.50 10.10
C PHE A 338 -26.07 -18.41 9.86
N MET A 339 -26.18 -18.99 8.65
CA MET A 339 -27.26 -19.92 8.29
C MET A 339 -27.27 -21.18 9.16
N TRP A 340 -26.10 -21.73 9.48
CA TRP A 340 -25.97 -22.89 10.36
C TRP A 340 -26.47 -22.59 11.77
N ASN A 341 -26.08 -21.43 12.31
CA ASN A 341 -26.49 -21.00 13.63
C ASN A 341 -28.00 -20.68 13.70
N ASP A 342 -28.56 -20.05 12.66
CA ASP A 342 -30.00 -19.84 12.51
C ASP A 342 -30.77 -21.17 12.47
N ARG A 343 -30.32 -22.12 11.65
CA ARG A 343 -30.95 -23.46 11.55
C ARG A 343 -30.88 -24.22 12.88
N ARG A 344 -29.77 -24.12 13.61
CA ARG A 344 -29.62 -24.74 14.94
C ARG A 344 -30.58 -24.14 15.96
N ARG A 345 -30.75 -22.82 15.94
CA ARG A 345 -31.73 -22.11 16.80
C ARG A 345 -33.16 -22.56 16.51
N LYS A 346 -33.56 -22.58 15.23
CA LYS A 346 -34.89 -23.04 14.80
C LYS A 346 -35.19 -24.49 15.22
N LYS A 347 -34.23 -25.41 15.06
CA LYS A 347 -34.40 -26.81 15.50
C LYS A 347 -34.64 -26.93 17.01
N ARG A 348 -33.89 -26.16 17.83
CA ARG A 348 -34.06 -26.15 19.30
C ARG A 348 -35.43 -25.61 19.70
N TYR A 349 -35.88 -24.55 19.03
CA TYR A 349 -37.20 -23.95 19.28
C TYR A 349 -38.34 -24.95 19.03
N ILE A 350 -38.31 -25.67 17.90
CA ILE A 350 -39.34 -26.68 17.56
C ILE A 350 -39.38 -27.82 18.59
N ALA A 351 -38.23 -28.30 19.06
CA ALA A 351 -38.17 -29.37 20.05
C ALA A 351 -38.81 -28.97 21.38
N LEU A 352 -38.53 -27.75 21.88
CA LEU A 352 -39.16 -27.23 23.09
C LEU A 352 -40.68 -27.11 22.95
N GLN A 353 -41.16 -26.69 21.78
CA GLN A 353 -42.59 -26.56 21.53
C GLN A 353 -43.30 -27.92 21.51
N GLN A 354 -42.67 -28.96 20.97
CA GLN A 354 -43.18 -30.34 21.02
C GLN A 354 -43.27 -30.85 22.46
N GLU A 355 -42.23 -30.62 23.26
CA GLU A 355 -42.21 -31.02 24.67
C GLU A 355 -43.32 -30.32 25.48
N LEU A 356 -43.54 -29.03 25.24
CA LEU A 356 -44.65 -28.28 25.86
C LEU A 356 -46.01 -28.87 25.47
N THR A 357 -46.22 -29.21 24.19
CA THR A 357 -47.47 -29.83 23.74
C THR A 357 -47.71 -31.19 24.39
N GLN A 358 -46.66 -32.01 24.55
CA GLN A 358 -46.77 -33.30 25.25
C GLN A 358 -47.20 -33.10 26.71
N LYS A 359 -46.58 -32.12 27.40
CA LYS A 359 -46.93 -31.79 28.79
C LYS A 359 -48.35 -31.26 28.94
N ARG A 360 -48.91 -30.59 27.93
CA ARG A 360 -50.34 -30.20 27.92
C ARG A 360 -51.24 -31.43 27.89
N VAL A 361 -50.92 -32.43 27.05
CA VAL A 361 -51.67 -33.69 26.97
C VAL A 361 -51.61 -34.46 28.29
N ASP A 362 -50.43 -34.59 28.89
CA ASP A 362 -50.26 -35.25 30.20
C ASP A 362 -51.12 -34.59 31.30
N THR A 363 -51.23 -33.25 31.26
CA THR A 363 -52.05 -32.48 32.21
C THR A 363 -53.55 -32.73 32.02
N MET A 364 -54.01 -32.86 30.76
CA MET A 364 -55.41 -33.19 30.45
C MET A 364 -55.78 -34.59 30.95
N LEU A 365 -54.93 -35.59 30.69
CA LEU A 365 -55.13 -36.96 31.17
C LEU A 365 -55.19 -37.04 32.70
N LEU A 366 -54.32 -36.30 33.39
CA LEU A 366 -54.33 -36.24 34.86
C LEU A 366 -55.57 -35.56 35.44
N LYS A 367 -56.18 -34.60 34.73
CA LYS A 367 -57.44 -33.99 35.17
C LYS A 367 -58.59 -35.01 35.19
N GLU A 368 -58.54 -36.07 34.37
CA GLU A 368 -59.56 -37.12 34.30
C GLU A 368 -59.41 -38.24 35.36
N GLU A 369 -58.25 -38.38 36.01
CA GLU A 369 -58.03 -39.41 37.05
C GLU A 369 -58.78 -39.11 38.39
N SER A 370 -59.33 -40.14 39.03
CA SER A 370 -60.26 -40.04 40.19
C SER A 370 -59.62 -40.02 41.59
N SER A 371 -58.29 -40.18 41.72
CA SER A 371 -57.61 -40.25 43.03
C SER A 371 -57.10 -38.88 43.53
N ALA A 372 -57.61 -38.38 44.65
CA ALA A 372 -57.42 -36.98 45.06
C ALA A 372 -56.02 -36.64 45.63
N SER A 373 -55.40 -37.54 46.41
CA SER A 373 -54.18 -37.19 47.18
C SER A 373 -52.88 -37.22 46.37
N ASN A 374 -52.78 -38.07 45.34
CA ASN A 374 -51.58 -38.18 44.50
C ASN A 374 -51.63 -37.25 43.27
N LYS A 375 -52.85 -36.83 42.90
CA LYS A 375 -53.14 -35.95 41.76
C LYS A 375 -52.63 -34.53 41.98
N GLU A 376 -52.83 -33.93 43.15
CA GLU A 376 -52.40 -32.54 43.38
C GLU A 376 -50.87 -32.37 43.37
N HIS A 377 -50.14 -33.34 43.95
CA HIS A 377 -48.67 -33.32 43.92
C HIS A 377 -48.12 -33.48 42.48
N LYS A 378 -48.71 -34.39 41.69
CA LYS A 378 -48.33 -34.62 40.30
C LYS A 378 -48.70 -33.42 39.40
N MET A 379 -49.84 -32.78 39.66
CA MET A 379 -50.25 -31.53 39.00
C MET A 379 -49.33 -30.35 39.34
N SER A 380 -48.93 -30.19 40.60
CA SER A 380 -47.96 -29.16 41.02
C SER A 380 -46.62 -29.33 40.29
N LYS A 381 -46.11 -30.58 40.22
CA LYS A 381 -44.87 -30.89 39.49
C LYS A 381 -44.96 -30.62 38.00
N LEU A 382 -46.09 -30.92 37.35
CA LEU A 382 -46.29 -30.62 35.94
C LEU A 382 -46.40 -29.12 35.65
N ARG A 383 -47.07 -28.36 36.52
CA ARG A 383 -47.14 -26.89 36.43
C ARG A 383 -45.75 -26.26 36.50
N GLU A 384 -44.89 -26.75 37.40
CA GLU A 384 -43.50 -26.30 37.50
C GLU A 384 -42.69 -26.61 36.22
N GLN A 385 -42.85 -27.81 35.66
CA GLN A 385 -42.20 -28.18 34.40
C GLN A 385 -42.69 -27.31 33.22
N GLN A 386 -43.99 -27.04 33.13
CA GLN A 386 -44.56 -26.15 32.11
C GLN A 386 -44.02 -24.72 32.25
N LEU A 387 -43.92 -24.20 33.48
CA LEU A 387 -43.32 -22.88 33.72
C LEU A 387 -41.87 -22.83 33.24
N LYS A 388 -41.04 -23.83 33.59
CA LYS A 388 -39.64 -23.90 33.14
C LYS A 388 -39.53 -23.96 31.61
N LEU A 389 -40.38 -24.74 30.96
CA LEU A 389 -40.43 -24.83 29.50
C LEU A 389 -40.84 -23.48 28.86
N CYS A 390 -41.90 -22.84 29.35
CA CYS A 390 -42.31 -21.51 28.89
C CYS A 390 -41.20 -20.46 29.06
N ILE A 391 -40.47 -20.47 30.19
CA ILE A 391 -39.31 -19.59 30.40
C ILE A 391 -38.23 -19.87 29.34
N SER A 392 -37.85 -21.15 29.14
CA SER A 392 -36.82 -21.52 28.16
C SER A 392 -37.20 -21.16 26.72
N MET A 393 -38.49 -21.27 26.37
CA MET A 393 -39.00 -20.86 25.07
C MET A 393 -38.99 -19.33 24.95
N PHE A 394 -39.46 -18.62 25.97
CA PHE A 394 -39.47 -17.16 25.99
C PHE A 394 -38.06 -16.59 25.85
N GLN A 395 -37.05 -17.21 26.48
CA GLN A 395 -35.63 -16.84 26.35
C GLN A 395 -35.09 -16.88 24.92
N SER A 396 -35.73 -17.64 24.03
CA SER A 396 -35.35 -17.71 22.62
C SER A 396 -36.05 -16.67 21.72
N THR A 397 -36.92 -15.83 22.30
CA THR A 397 -37.68 -14.82 21.55
C THR A 397 -37.01 -13.45 21.54
N ASP A 398 -37.32 -12.64 20.53
CA ASP A 398 -36.88 -11.24 20.46
C ASP A 398 -37.42 -10.40 21.63
N CYS A 399 -38.57 -10.78 22.18
CA CYS A 399 -39.13 -10.10 23.35
C CYS A 399 -38.25 -10.28 24.58
N TYR A 400 -37.60 -11.44 24.75
CA TYR A 400 -36.66 -11.65 25.86
C TYR A 400 -35.35 -10.87 25.67
N ASN A 401 -34.81 -10.78 24.44
CA ASN A 401 -33.66 -9.92 24.17
C ASN A 401 -33.96 -8.44 24.48
N LYS A 402 -35.17 -7.98 24.15
CA LYS A 402 -35.66 -6.65 24.54
C LYS A 402 -35.79 -6.52 26.05
N LEU A 403 -36.32 -7.54 26.74
CA LEU A 403 -36.41 -7.56 28.20
C LEU A 403 -35.03 -7.49 28.87
N GLU A 404 -34.04 -8.21 28.35
CA GLU A 404 -32.65 -8.15 28.85
C GLU A 404 -32.03 -6.78 28.61
N THR A 405 -32.35 -6.14 27.48
CA THR A 405 -31.95 -4.75 27.20
C THR A 405 -32.58 -3.79 28.21
N PHE A 406 -33.85 -3.99 28.57
CA PHE A 406 -34.52 -3.21 29.62
C PHE A 406 -33.84 -3.38 30.99
N GLU A 407 -33.44 -4.60 31.37
CA GLU A 407 -32.72 -4.86 32.62
C GLU A 407 -31.35 -4.17 32.68
N LYS A 408 -30.65 -4.05 31.55
CA LYS A 408 -29.34 -3.39 31.45
C LYS A 408 -29.43 -1.86 31.27
N SER A 409 -30.63 -1.32 31.06
CA SER A 409 -30.83 0.09 30.69
C SER A 409 -30.90 1.02 31.89
N THR A 410 -30.37 2.23 31.72
CA THR A 410 -30.49 3.30 32.72
C THR A 410 -31.94 3.84 32.78
N PRO A 411 -32.36 4.49 33.89
CA PRO A 411 -33.70 5.09 34.00
C PRO A 411 -34.07 6.05 32.86
N LYS A 412 -33.10 6.80 32.31
CA LYS A 412 -33.32 7.69 31.15
C LYS A 412 -33.58 6.91 29.85
N GLN A 413 -32.89 5.78 29.65
CA GLN A 413 -33.11 4.91 28.49
C GLN A 413 -34.44 4.17 28.58
N LEU A 414 -34.85 3.75 29.78
CA LEU A 414 -36.17 3.15 30.03
C LEU A 414 -37.32 4.10 29.65
N LEU A 415 -37.17 5.40 29.96
CA LEU A 415 -38.14 6.43 29.55
C LEU A 415 -38.29 6.53 28.02
N ALA A 416 -37.21 6.38 27.26
CA ALA A 416 -37.22 6.42 25.81
C ALA A 416 -37.85 5.16 25.17
N MET A 417 -37.79 4.02 25.86
CA MET A 417 -38.33 2.75 25.39
C MET A 417 -39.81 2.52 25.78
N ARG A 418 -40.49 3.53 26.32
CA ARG A 418 -41.89 3.45 26.78
C ARG A 418 -42.89 2.97 25.74
N GLY A 419 -42.63 3.21 24.46
CA GLY A 419 -43.49 2.76 23.36
C GLY A 419 -43.55 1.24 23.22
N LEU A 420 -42.53 0.51 23.69
CA LEU A 420 -42.44 -0.95 23.57
C LEU A 420 -43.24 -1.71 24.64
N ARG A 421 -43.76 -1.00 25.66
CA ARG A 421 -44.37 -1.64 26.85
C ARG A 421 -45.62 -2.45 26.52
N VAL A 422 -46.47 -1.95 25.64
CA VAL A 422 -47.72 -2.62 25.25
C VAL A 422 -47.40 -3.91 24.48
N ASP A 423 -46.51 -3.83 23.49
CA ASP A 423 -46.08 -4.98 22.71
C ASP A 423 -45.40 -6.05 23.57
N MET A 424 -44.52 -5.64 24.48
CA MET A 424 -43.87 -6.55 25.43
C MET A 424 -44.89 -7.21 26.36
N ARG A 425 -45.87 -6.45 26.85
CA ARG A 425 -46.94 -7.01 27.70
C ARG A 425 -47.73 -8.07 26.95
N ILE A 426 -48.13 -7.79 25.71
CA ILE A 426 -48.87 -8.75 24.87
C ILE A 426 -48.02 -10.01 24.67
N ALA A 427 -46.77 -9.86 24.23
CA ALA A 427 -45.88 -10.99 23.95
C ALA A 427 -45.59 -11.85 25.19
N ILE A 428 -45.37 -11.23 26.36
CA ILE A 428 -45.18 -11.95 27.63
C ILE A 428 -46.47 -12.66 28.03
N CYS A 429 -47.63 -12.00 27.96
CA CYS A 429 -48.91 -12.63 28.29
C CYS A 429 -49.17 -13.84 27.39
N GLU A 430 -48.98 -13.72 26.07
CA GLU A 430 -49.16 -14.81 25.10
C GLU A 430 -48.22 -16.00 25.37
N ALA A 431 -46.94 -15.73 25.64
CA ALA A 431 -45.95 -16.77 25.93
C ALA A 431 -46.27 -17.58 27.21
N PHE A 432 -46.97 -16.96 28.16
CA PHE A 432 -47.28 -17.54 29.47
C PHE A 432 -48.78 -17.76 29.70
N VAL A 433 -49.62 -17.75 28.65
CA VAL A 433 -51.08 -17.94 28.75
C VAL A 433 -51.45 -19.16 29.60
N ASP A 434 -50.80 -20.30 29.38
CA ASP A 434 -51.10 -21.53 30.11
C ASP A 434 -50.79 -21.40 31.60
N VAL A 435 -49.68 -20.73 31.93
CA VAL A 435 -49.29 -20.46 33.33
C VAL A 435 -50.29 -19.51 33.97
N MET A 436 -50.75 -18.48 33.25
CA MET A 436 -51.78 -17.55 33.74
C MET A 436 -53.10 -18.26 34.01
N VAL A 437 -53.54 -19.14 33.11
CA VAL A 437 -54.75 -19.94 33.27
C VAL A 437 -54.61 -20.87 34.48
N ASN A 438 -53.47 -21.57 34.61
CA ASN A 438 -53.19 -22.44 35.76
C ASN A 438 -53.23 -21.68 37.10
N LEU A 439 -52.62 -20.50 37.17
CA LEU A 439 -52.65 -19.63 38.36
C LEU A 439 -54.07 -19.14 38.66
N LYS A 440 -54.86 -18.83 37.62
CA LYS A 440 -56.25 -18.39 37.74
C LYS A 440 -57.17 -19.51 38.22
N GLU A 441 -56.94 -20.76 37.79
CA GLU A 441 -57.64 -21.95 38.31
C GLU A 441 -57.33 -22.15 39.81
N CYS A 442 -56.06 -22.03 40.21
CA CYS A 442 -55.67 -22.19 41.61
C CYS A 442 -56.17 -21.04 42.50
N CYS A 443 -56.24 -19.83 41.95
CA CYS A 443 -56.60 -18.62 42.68
C CYS A 443 -57.59 -17.76 41.87
N PRO A 444 -58.90 -18.09 41.88
CA PRO A 444 -59.90 -17.43 41.03
C PRO A 444 -60.04 -15.92 41.25
N SER A 445 -59.67 -15.43 42.44
CA SER A 445 -59.78 -14.04 42.85
C SER A 445 -58.66 -13.12 42.35
N LEU A 446 -57.67 -13.63 41.61
CA LEU A 446 -56.57 -12.85 41.02
C LEU A 446 -57.01 -12.12 39.75
N THR A 447 -56.61 -10.86 39.58
CA THR A 447 -56.86 -10.09 38.35
C THR A 447 -55.82 -10.40 37.27
N ASN A 448 -56.07 -10.05 36.00
CA ASN A 448 -55.07 -10.24 34.93
C ASN A 448 -53.76 -9.50 35.20
N ASP A 449 -53.83 -8.33 35.84
CA ASP A 449 -52.64 -7.59 36.27
C ASP A 449 -51.89 -8.30 37.42
N ASP A 450 -52.61 -9.01 38.30
CA ASP A 450 -51.97 -9.83 39.34
C ASP A 450 -51.24 -11.03 38.72
N LEU A 451 -51.85 -11.68 37.73
CA LEU A 451 -51.23 -12.78 36.97
C LEU A 451 -50.00 -12.30 36.19
N PHE A 452 -50.09 -11.13 35.54
CA PHE A 452 -48.95 -10.53 34.84
C PHE A 452 -47.80 -10.22 35.81
N TYR A 453 -48.10 -9.70 37.01
CA TYR A 453 -47.08 -9.47 38.04
C TYR A 453 -46.42 -10.77 38.52
N CYS A 454 -47.19 -11.85 38.67
CA CYS A 454 -46.65 -13.18 38.98
C CYS A 454 -45.68 -13.66 37.90
N ILE A 455 -46.01 -13.53 36.62
CA ILE A 455 -45.12 -13.93 35.50
C ILE A 455 -43.82 -13.12 35.53
N LEU A 456 -43.90 -11.79 35.66
CA LEU A 456 -42.70 -10.95 35.72
C LEU A 456 -41.80 -11.32 36.92
N SER A 457 -42.40 -11.77 38.02
CA SER A 457 -41.66 -12.24 39.20
C SER A 457 -41.00 -13.59 38.95
N SER A 458 -41.69 -14.52 38.28
CA SER A 458 -41.15 -15.80 37.84
C SER A 458 -40.08 -15.68 36.74
N LEU A 459 -40.06 -14.58 36.00
CA LEU A 459 -38.98 -14.21 35.07
C LEU A 459 -37.79 -13.53 35.76
N HIS A 460 -37.86 -13.33 37.08
CA HIS A 460 -36.84 -12.65 37.89
C HIS A 460 -36.54 -11.21 37.43
N CYS A 461 -37.54 -10.51 36.88
CA CYS A 461 -37.37 -9.12 36.49
C CYS A 461 -37.05 -8.23 37.71
N SER A 462 -36.17 -7.25 37.52
CA SER A 462 -35.86 -6.27 38.56
C SER A 462 -37.09 -5.44 38.90
N LYS A 463 -37.17 -4.97 40.15
CA LYS A 463 -38.28 -4.13 40.62
C LYS A 463 -38.50 -2.89 39.72
N THR A 464 -37.42 -2.33 39.20
CA THR A 464 -37.43 -1.19 38.27
C THR A 464 -38.10 -1.53 36.94
N VAL A 465 -37.77 -2.69 36.35
CA VAL A 465 -38.37 -3.15 35.08
C VAL A 465 -39.84 -3.52 35.29
N ILE A 466 -40.18 -4.17 36.41
CA ILE A 466 -41.59 -4.48 36.74
C ILE A 466 -42.42 -3.20 36.86
N MET A 467 -41.91 -2.18 37.54
CA MET A 467 -42.60 -0.89 37.66
C MET A 467 -42.86 -0.24 36.30
N GLU A 468 -41.87 -0.29 35.40
CA GLU A 468 -41.99 0.32 34.07
C GLU A 468 -42.96 -0.46 33.18
N LEU A 469 -42.87 -1.80 33.13
CA LEU A 469 -43.75 -2.65 32.33
C LEU A 469 -45.20 -2.67 32.83
N MET A 470 -45.41 -2.58 34.15
CA MET A 470 -46.74 -2.50 34.74
C MET A 470 -47.28 -1.06 34.83
N ASN A 471 -46.48 -0.06 34.47
CA ASN A 471 -46.80 1.36 34.60
C ASN A 471 -47.33 1.73 36.00
N THR A 472 -46.57 1.37 37.03
CA THR A 472 -47.01 1.49 38.44
C THR A 472 -45.90 1.94 39.37
N THR A 473 -46.26 2.39 40.57
CA THR A 473 -45.30 2.86 41.59
C THR A 473 -44.84 1.73 42.50
N SER A 474 -43.70 1.92 43.17
CA SER A 474 -43.15 0.96 44.13
C SER A 474 -44.15 0.58 45.24
N ASP A 475 -44.89 1.55 45.78
CA ASP A 475 -45.82 1.29 46.87
C ASP A 475 -47.09 0.58 46.40
N ALA A 476 -47.55 0.87 45.18
CA ALA A 476 -48.62 0.12 44.53
C ALA A 476 -48.25 -1.36 44.32
N LEU A 477 -46.98 -1.66 43.94
CA LEU A 477 -46.50 -3.05 43.83
C LEU A 477 -46.46 -3.75 45.19
N LYS A 478 -45.99 -3.09 46.26
CA LYS A 478 -46.00 -3.67 47.61
C LYS A 478 -47.40 -4.05 48.05
N THR A 479 -48.36 -3.13 47.89
CA THR A 479 -49.77 -3.36 48.22
C THR A 479 -50.36 -4.49 47.37
N ARG A 480 -50.02 -4.54 46.07
CA ARG A 480 -50.43 -5.63 45.17
C ARG A 480 -49.85 -6.98 45.61
N LYS A 481 -48.56 -7.06 45.95
CA LYS A 481 -47.90 -8.28 46.45
C LYS A 481 -48.58 -8.81 47.72
N ASN A 482 -48.89 -7.93 48.67
CA ASN A 482 -49.62 -8.31 49.90
C ASN A 482 -51.04 -8.82 49.60
N ARG A 483 -51.74 -8.18 48.66
CA ARG A 483 -53.06 -8.65 48.21
C ARG A 483 -53.01 -10.03 47.57
N ILE A 484 -51.98 -10.32 46.77
CA ILE A 484 -51.76 -11.65 46.17
C ILE A 484 -51.46 -12.67 47.26
N LYS A 485 -50.60 -12.34 48.24
CA LYS A 485 -50.28 -13.21 49.38
C LYS A 485 -51.53 -13.65 50.15
N ASN A 486 -52.49 -12.75 50.35
CA ASN A 486 -53.74 -13.08 51.06
C ASN A 486 -54.71 -13.94 50.23
N LYS A 487 -54.53 -14.01 48.92
CA LYS A 487 -55.40 -14.73 47.97
C LYS A 487 -54.80 -16.06 47.50
N MET A 488 -53.56 -16.34 47.87
CA MET A 488 -52.73 -17.44 47.35
C MET A 488 -52.17 -18.25 48.52
N GLY A 489 -52.14 -19.57 48.41
CA GLY A 489 -51.54 -20.43 49.44
C GLY A 489 -50.05 -20.15 49.62
N THR A 490 -49.53 -20.34 50.84
CA THR A 490 -48.14 -20.03 51.21
C THR A 490 -47.10 -20.68 50.29
N TYR A 491 -47.29 -21.98 49.97
CA TYR A 491 -46.41 -22.73 49.06
C TYR A 491 -46.34 -22.13 47.65
N LEU A 492 -47.49 -21.81 47.05
CA LEU A 492 -47.58 -21.29 45.69
C LEU A 492 -47.09 -19.83 45.61
N PHE A 493 -47.29 -19.06 46.69
CA PHE A 493 -46.75 -17.71 46.81
C PHE A 493 -45.22 -17.70 46.86
N GLU A 494 -44.63 -18.61 47.63
CA GLU A 494 -43.17 -18.76 47.68
C GLU A 494 -42.60 -19.20 46.32
N GLN A 495 -43.27 -20.10 45.61
CA GLN A 495 -42.83 -20.54 44.27
C GLN A 495 -42.80 -19.39 43.23
N VAL A 496 -43.69 -18.41 43.34
CA VAL A 496 -43.78 -17.29 42.38
C VAL A 496 -42.87 -16.12 42.75
N PHE A 497 -42.66 -15.85 44.04
CA PHE A 497 -42.03 -14.62 44.52
C PHE A 497 -40.72 -14.82 45.31
N ASN A 498 -40.29 -16.06 45.58
CA ASN A 498 -39.05 -16.31 46.30
C ASN A 498 -37.88 -16.53 45.33
N ILE A 499 -36.75 -15.88 45.62
CA ILE A 499 -35.64 -15.69 44.66
C ILE A 499 -34.63 -16.88 44.70
N ASP A 500 -34.74 -17.76 45.70
CA ASP A 500 -33.66 -18.72 46.03
C ASP A 500 -33.87 -20.17 45.55
N ASN A 501 -34.85 -20.45 44.67
CA ASN A 501 -35.05 -21.82 44.15
C ASN A 501 -35.16 -21.85 42.62
N LEU A 502 -34.02 -21.70 41.94
CA LEU A 502 -33.65 -22.42 40.71
C LEU A 502 -32.16 -22.31 40.39
#